data_AF-A0A7W8DWE2-F1
#
_entry.id   AF-A0A7W8DWE2-F1
#
_cell.length_a   1.000
_cell.length_b   1.000
_cell.length_c   1.000
_cell.angle_alpha   90.00
_cell.angle_beta   90.00
_cell.angle_gamma   90.00
#
_symmetry.space_group_name_H-M   'P 1'
#
loop_
_entity.id
_entity.type
_entity.pdbx_description
1 polymer ?
#
loop_
_entity_poly.entity_id
_entity_poly.type
_entity_poly.pdbx_seq_one_letter_code
_entity_poly.pdbx_strand_id
1 'polypeptide(L)' 'MRKIIVSAAIAAIAAVSFAAPSEAGYYSYGYKPHCFIKKVKSYDYYGNVIVRKIKVCR' A
#
# COMPACT_ATOMS: atom_id res chain seq x y z
N MET A 1 19.09 -28.83 -8.08
CA MET A 1 19.12 -27.38 -8.41
C MET A 1 17.75 -26.79 -8.73
N ARG A 2 16.93 -27.40 -9.62
CA ARG A 2 15.60 -26.87 -9.99
C ARG A 2 14.66 -26.56 -8.81
N LYS A 3 14.65 -27.39 -7.76
CA LYS A 3 13.82 -27.17 -6.55
C LYS A 3 14.17 -25.90 -5.78
N ILE A 4 15.45 -25.53 -5.70
CA ILE A 4 15.90 -24.33 -4.97
C ILE A 4 15.53 -23.07 -5.75
N ILE A 5 15.66 -23.11 -7.08
CA ILE A 5 15.29 -21.99 -7.95
C ILE A 5 13.78 -21.70 -7.86
N VAL A 6 12.95 -22.74 -7.88
CA VAL A 6 11.50 -22.59 -7.75
C VAL A 6 11.11 -22.03 -6.39
N SER A 7 11.74 -22.49 -5.30
CA SER A 7 11.48 -21.99 -3.96
C SER A 7 11.88 -20.51 -3.80
N ALA A 8 13.03 -20.12 -4.32
CA ALA A 8 13.49 -18.73 -4.29
C ALA A 8 12.55 -17.80 -5.08
N ALA A 9 12.07 -18.24 -6.25
CA ALA A 9 11.13 -17.47 -7.05
C ALA A 9 9.80 -17.23 -6.30
N ILE A 10 9.24 -18.27 -5.66
CA ILE A 10 7.98 -18.14 -4.90
C ILE A 10 8.16 -17.18 -3.72
N ALA A 11 9.27 -17.29 -2.97
CA ALA A 11 9.56 -16.40 -1.86
C ALA A 11 9.71 -14.93 -2.30
N ALA A 12 10.38 -14.69 -3.43
CA ALA A 12 10.54 -13.35 -3.99
C ALA A 12 9.19 -12.74 -4.42
N ILE A 13 8.34 -13.50 -5.12
CA ILE A 13 7.02 -13.03 -5.56
C ILE A 13 6.15 -12.66 -4.35
N ALA A 14 6.17 -13.49 -3.30
CA ALA A 14 5.44 -13.20 -2.07
C ALA A 14 5.93 -11.89 -1.43
N ALA A 15 7.25 -11.73 -1.26
CA ALA A 15 7.83 -10.53 -0.66
C ALA A 15 7.51 -9.26 -1.46
N VAL A 16 7.62 -9.31 -2.79
CA VAL A 16 7.32 -8.16 -3.67
C VAL A 16 5.84 -7.79 -3.60
N SER A 17 4.95 -8.79 -3.55
CA SER A 17 3.50 -8.55 -3.45
C SER A 17 3.11 -7.85 -2.15
N PHE A 18 3.76 -8.20 -1.04
CA PHE A 18 3.56 -7.52 0.25
C PHE A 18 4.16 -6.11 0.28
N ALA A 19 5.30 -5.91 -0.39
CA ALA A 19 5.99 -4.62 -0.43
C ALA A 19 5.42 -3.65 -1.49
N ALA A 20 4.60 -4.14 -2.43
CA ALA A 20 4.04 -3.32 -3.49
C ALA A 20 3.25 -2.15 -2.89
N PRO A 21 3.65 -0.89 -3.15
CA PRO A 21 2.87 0.25 -2.71
C PRO A 21 1.51 0.18 -3.40
N SER A 22 0.43 0.16 -2.63
CA SER A 22 -0.90 0.39 -3.20
C SER A 22 -1.01 1.86 -3.61
N GLU A 23 -0.64 2.13 -4.86
CA GLU A 23 -0.87 3.44 -5.48
C GLU A 23 -2.36 3.76 -5.41
N ALA A 24 -2.67 4.83 -4.70
CA ALA A 24 -4.03 5.25 -4.45
C ALA A 24 -4.11 6.75 -4.66
N GLY A 25 -4.54 7.11 -5.87
CA GLY A 25 -4.86 8.48 -6.24
C GLY A 25 -3.62 9.30 -6.56
N TYR A 26 -3.11 9.16 -7.79
CA TYR A 26 -2.32 10.21 -8.42
C TYR A 26 -3.23 11.44 -8.60
N TYR A 27 -3.17 12.41 -7.70
CA TYR A 27 -3.77 13.71 -7.93
C TYR A 27 -2.89 14.46 -8.93
N SER A 28 -3.44 14.74 -10.11
CA SER A 28 -2.81 15.55 -11.15
C SER A 28 -2.35 16.90 -10.58
N TYR A 29 -1.15 17.33 -10.98
CA TYR A 29 -0.32 18.44 -10.48
C TYR A 29 -0.94 19.86 -10.48
N GLY A 30 -2.26 20.03 -10.57
CA GLY A 30 -2.89 21.34 -10.69
C GLY A 30 -4.26 21.52 -10.01
N TYR A 31 -4.89 20.46 -9.51
CA TYR A 31 -6.21 20.57 -8.88
C TYR A 31 -6.10 20.17 -7.40
N LYS A 32 -6.00 21.17 -6.51
CA LYS A 32 -6.21 20.97 -5.08
C LYS A 32 -7.72 21.05 -4.84
N PRO A 33 -8.45 19.92 -4.77
CA PRO A 33 -9.85 20.00 -4.40
C PRO A 33 -9.96 20.58 -2.98
N HIS A 34 -10.99 21.39 -2.73
CA HIS A 34 -11.29 21.96 -1.41
C HIS A 34 -11.37 20.88 -0.31
N CYS A 35 -11.68 19.64 -0.73
CA CYS A 35 -11.58 18.44 0.08
C CYS A 35 -10.89 17.31 -0.69
N PHE A 36 -9.93 16.62 -0.07
CA PHE A 36 -9.28 15.42 -0.64
C PHE A 36 -9.42 14.20 0.29
N ILE A 37 -9.36 13.00 -0.29
CA ILE A 37 -9.36 11.76 0.48
C ILE A 37 -7.92 11.38 0.79
N LYS A 38 -7.54 11.45 2.07
CA LYS A 38 -6.24 10.98 2.56
C LYS A 38 -6.38 9.55 3.07
N LYS A 39 -5.49 8.67 2.65
CA LYS A 39 -5.32 7.35 3.29
C LYS A 39 -4.41 7.50 4.50
N VAL A 40 -4.90 7.10 5.67
CA VAL A 40 -4.12 7.01 6.91
C VAL A 40 -3.93 5.54 7.22
N LYS A 41 -2.67 5.13 7.42
CA LYS A 41 -2.32 3.78 7.87
C LYS A 41 -2.09 3.84 9.37
N SER A 42 -2.74 2.95 10.10
CA SER A 42 -2.51 2.73 11.53
C SER A 42 -2.27 1.25 11.76
N TYR A 43 -1.63 0.92 12.88
CA TYR A 43 -1.47 -0.45 13.34
C TYR A 43 -2.38 -0.67 14.54
N ASP A 44 -2.97 -1.86 14.65
CA ASP A 44 -3.62 -2.30 15.89
C ASP A 44 -2.60 -2.86 16.88
N TYR A 45 -3.08 -3.27 18.06
CA TYR A 45 -2.24 -3.87 19.11
C TYR A 45 -1.50 -5.14 18.65
N TYR A 46 -2.04 -5.84 17.64
CA TYR A 46 -1.48 -7.09 17.09
C TYR A 46 -0.59 -6.85 15.86
N GLY A 47 -0.37 -5.60 15.45
CA GLY A 47 0.45 -5.25 14.30
C GLY A 47 -0.25 -5.37 12.93
N ASN A 48 -1.57 -5.56 12.89
CA ASN A 48 -2.31 -5.57 11.64
C ASN A 48 -2.45 -4.15 11.08
N VAL A 49 -2.24 -3.99 9.77
CA VAL A 49 -2.38 -2.68 9.09
C VAL A 49 -3.86 -2.36 8.87
N ILE A 50 -4.33 -1.31 9.52
CA ILE A 50 -5.66 -0.74 9.32
C ILE A 50 -5.52 0.49 8.42
N VAL A 51 -6.02 0.39 7.18
CA VAL A 51 -6.04 1.51 6.22
C VAL A 51 -7.38 2.23 6.29
N ARG A 52 -7.38 3.46 6.79
CA ARG A 52 -8.57 4.33 6.85
C ARG A 52 -8.51 5.39 5.76
N LYS A 53 -9.65 5.70 5.15
CA LYS A 53 -9.80 6.83 4.22
C LYS A 53 -10.49 7.96 4.98
N ILE A 54 -9.81 9.09 5.14
CA ILE A 54 -10.38 10.29 5.76
C ILE A 54 -10.57 11.38 4.69
N LYS A 55 -11.70 12.08 4.72
CA LYS A 55 -11.93 13.26 3.89
C LYS A 55 -11.41 14.48 4.64
N VAL A 56 -10.40 15.15 4.10
CA VAL A 56 -9.83 16.37 4.67
C VAL A 56 -10.24 17.53 3.79
N CYS A 57 -11.03 18.44 4.35
CA CYS A 57 -11.38 19.72 3.74
C CYS A 57 -10.51 20.82 4.37
N ARG A 58 -10.00 21.73 3.55
CA ARG A 58 -9.28 22.92 4.04
C ARG A 58 -10.24 24.06 4.32
#